data_AF-A0A1K1SZN3-F1
#
_entry.id   AF-A0A1K1SZN3-F1
#
_cell.length_a   1.000
_cell.length_b   1.000
_cell.length_c   1.000
_cell.angle_alpha   90.00
_cell.angle_beta   90.00
_cell.angle_gamma   90.00
#
_symmetry.space_group_name_H-M   'P 1'
#
loop_
_entity.id
_entity.type
_entity.pdbx_description
1 polymer ?
#
loop_
_entity_poly.entity_id
_entity_poly.type
_entity_poly.pdbx_seq_one_letter_code
_entity_poly.pdbx_strand_id
1 'polypeptide(L)' 'MSKPKVIVTMAPTGGMARKKQNPNLPTQADEIARDVYDCFNAGASSWRGGRRAP' A
#
# COMPACT_ATOMS: atom_id res chain seq x y z
N MET A 1 23.56 0.51 -23.00
CA MET A 1 22.36 -0.32 -22.75
C MET A 1 21.54 0.31 -21.64
N SER A 2 20.23 0.48 -21.83
CA SER A 2 19.31 0.94 -20.77
C SER A 2 19.21 -0.13 -19.70
N LYS A 3 19.32 0.24 -18.41
CA LYS A 3 18.97 -0.67 -17.31
C LYS A 3 17.48 -1.02 -17.40
N PRO A 4 17.07 -2.27 -17.13
CA PRO A 4 15.66 -2.64 -17.06
C PRO A 4 14.96 -1.82 -15.98
N LYS A 5 13.77 -1.29 -16.28
CA LYS A 5 12.93 -0.66 -15.26
C LYS A 5 12.25 -1.75 -14.44
N VAL A 6 12.37 -1.67 -13.12
CA VAL A 6 11.67 -2.56 -12.20
C VAL A 6 10.38 -1.87 -11.75
N ILE A 7 9.26 -2.57 -11.85
CA ILE A 7 7.96 -2.08 -11.36
C ILE A 7 7.80 -2.57 -9.93
N VAL A 8 7.72 -1.62 -8.98
CA VAL A 8 7.45 -1.93 -7.57
C VAL A 8 5.97 -1.66 -7.28
N THR A 9 5.24 -2.69 -6.87
CA THR A 9 3.81 -2.60 -6.51
C THR A 9 3.61 -2.67 -5.01
N MET A 10 2.88 -1.72 -4.44
CA MET A 10 2.54 -1.68 -3.01
C MET A 10 1.13 -2.19 -2.77
N ALA A 11 0.93 -2.90 -1.66
CA ALA A 11 -0.38 -3.33 -1.17
C ALA A 11 -0.46 -3.05 0.34
N PRO A 12 -0.74 -1.79 0.75
CA PRO A 12 -0.73 -1.34 2.14
C PRO A 12 -1.83 -2.00 2.97
N THR A 13 -2.93 -2.42 2.34
CA THR A 13 -4.02 -3.12 3.00
C THR A 13 -4.63 -4.19 2.10
N GLY A 14 -5.18 -5.23 2.72
CA GLY A 14 -5.83 -6.36 2.07
C GLY A 14 -6.94 -6.93 2.94
N GLY A 15 -7.64 -7.96 2.45
CA GLY A 15 -8.81 -8.51 3.16
C GLY A 15 -8.51 -9.46 4.31
N MET A 16 -7.24 -9.83 4.53
CA MET A 16 -6.86 -10.88 5.50
C MET A 16 -6.37 -10.32 6.83
N ALA A 17 -5.61 -9.22 6.80
CA ALA A 17 -5.02 -8.63 8.00
C ALA A 17 -6.04 -7.73 8.72
N ARG A 18 -5.98 -7.71 10.05
CA ARG A 18 -6.85 -6.86 10.91
C ARG A 18 -6.01 -5.98 11.82
N LYS A 19 -6.55 -4.81 12.19
CA LYS A 19 -5.89 -3.87 13.13
C LYS A 19 -5.53 -4.50 14.48
N LYS A 20 -6.27 -5.53 14.93
CA LYS A 20 -5.93 -6.29 16.15
C LYS A 20 -4.57 -6.98 16.06
N GLN A 21 -4.12 -7.35 14.87
CA GLN A 21 -2.81 -8.01 14.65
C GLN A 21 -1.69 -6.99 14.49
N ASN A 22 -2.00 -5.84 13.87
CA ASN A 22 -1.07 -4.74 13.71
C ASN A 22 -1.83 -3.40 13.79
N PRO A 23 -1.59 -2.58 14.83
CA PRO A 23 -2.26 -1.28 14.96
C PRO A 23 -1.91 -0.31 13.82
N ASN A 24 -0.76 -0.50 13.17
CA ASN A 24 -0.31 0.31 12.04
C ASN A 24 -0.93 -0.12 10.70
N LEU A 25 -1.78 -1.15 10.68
CA LEU A 25 -2.46 -1.56 9.45
C LEU A 25 -3.44 -0.45 9.01
N PRO A 26 -3.24 0.17 7.83
CA PRO A 26 -4.15 1.20 7.35
C PRO A 26 -5.49 0.55 6.96
N THR A 27 -6.58 1.08 7.50
CA THR A 27 -7.95 0.56 7.28
C THR A 27 -8.94 1.64 6.89
N GLN A 28 -8.67 2.89 7.27
CA GLN A 28 -9.46 4.04 6.86
C GLN A 28 -8.89 4.65 5.58
N ALA A 29 -9.74 5.35 4.82
CA ALA A 29 -9.38 5.83 3.49
C ALA A 29 -8.24 6.85 3.49
N ASP A 30 -8.22 7.73 4.51
CA ASP A 30 -7.18 8.71 4.76
C ASP A 30 -5.83 8.07 5.13
N GLU A 31 -5.86 7.04 5.99
CA GLU A 31 -4.66 6.25 6.33
C GLU A 31 -4.07 5.61 5.08
N ILE A 32 -4.92 4.95 4.28
CA ILE A 32 -4.50 4.28 3.03
C ILE A 32 -3.94 5.29 2.03
N ALA A 33 -4.60 6.44 1.85
CA ALA A 33 -4.14 7.48 0.93
C ALA A 33 -2.76 8.03 1.33
N ARG A 34 -2.55 8.23 2.63
CA ARG A 34 -1.25 8.69 3.14
C ARG A 34 -0.15 7.65 2.93
N ASP A 35 -0.44 6.39 3.24
CA ASP A 35 0.50 5.28 3.07
C ASP A 35 0.90 5.08 1.59
N VAL A 36 -0.07 5.22 0.68
CA VAL A 36 0.16 5.17 -0.77
C VAL A 36 1.03 6.35 -1.22
N TYR A 37 0.78 7.54 -0.71
CA TYR A 37 1.57 8.73 -1.03
C TYR A 37 3.01 8.62 -0.54
N ASP A 38 3.21 8.15 0.69
CA ASP A 38 4.54 7.94 1.27
C ASP A 38 5.31 6.86 0.49
N CYS A 39 4.63 5.77 0.11
CA CYS A 39 5.18 4.74 -0.76
C CYS A 39 5.55 5.25 -2.15
N PHE A 40 4.73 6.12 -2.74
CA PHE A 40 5.01 6.78 -4.01
C PHE A 40 6.30 7.61 -3.94
N ASN A 41 6.44 8.43 -2.90
CA ASN A 41 7.66 9.21 -2.67
C ASN A 41 8.90 8.31 -2.45
N ALA A 42 8.72 7.11 -1.92
CA ALA A 42 9.77 6.10 -1.78
C ALA A 42 10.12 5.33 -3.07
N GLY A 43 9.39 5.56 -4.18
CA GLY A 43 9.65 4.94 -5.48
C GLY A 43 8.65 3.87 -5.90
N ALA A 44 7.48 3.79 -5.27
CA ALA A 44 6.37 2.98 -5.79
C ALA A 44 6.07 3.31 -7.24
N SER A 45 5.92 2.28 -8.06
CA SER A 45 5.42 2.46 -9.43
C SER A 45 3.90 2.34 -9.50
N SER A 46 3.31 1.50 -8.65
CA SER A 46 1.86 1.25 -8.65
C SER A 46 1.37 0.81 -7.28
N TRP A 47 0.07 0.99 -7.05
CA TRP A 47 -0.63 0.56 -5.84
C TRP A 47 -1.78 -0.38 -6.19
N ARG A 48 -1.94 -1.46 -5.42
CA ARG A 48 -3.14 -2.30 -5.46
C ARG A 48 -4.16 -1.80 -4.44
N GLY A 49 -5.28 -1.30 -4.95
CA GLY A 49 -6.46 -0.99 -4.15
C GLY A 49 -6.92 -2.20 -3.32
N GLY A 50 -6.95 -2.03 -2.00
CA GLY A 50 -7.53 -2.99 -1.08
C GLY A 50 -9.04 -2.80 -0.96
N ARG A 51 -9.79 -3.90 -0.77
CA ARG A 51 -11.17 -3.82 -0.26
C ARG A 51 -11.10 -3.69 1.25
N ARG A 52 -11.90 -2.78 1.84
CA ARG A 52 -12.05 -2.66 3.29
C ARG A 52 -12.34 -4.04 3.87
N ALA A 53 -11.54 -4.49 4.84
CA ALA A 53 -11.92 -5.66 5.62
C ALA A 53 -13.29 -5.35 6.28
N PRO A 54 -14.26 -6.28 6.26
CA PRO A 54 -15.57 -6.07 6.87
C PRO A 54 -15.48 -5.76 8.36
#